data_AF-H8FQX6-F1
#
_entry.id   AF-H8FQX6-F1
#
_cell.length_a   1.000
_cell.length_b   1.000
_cell.length_c   1.000
_cell.angle_alpha   90.00
_cell.angle_beta   90.00
_cell.angle_gamma   90.00
#
_symmetry.space_group_name_H-M   'P 1'
#
loop_
_entity.id
_entity.type
_entity.pdbx_description
1 polymer ?
#
loop_
_entity_poly.entity_id
_entity_poly.type
_entity_poly.pdbx_seq_one_letter_code
_entity_poly.pdbx_strand_id
1 'polypeptide(L)'
;MTIGRGGKSTPPPGFTLSRSLVGRVAFGVIAAMADLSAADAIKRAGVELGVEAAVPAEAIRTRRLDRIDGGYFLVVFNNSGGNAIAVATIEVESGAPGVTATLPGTAPFPPVSAQTALDLAAAGAGARAEAVWTPCRASMSPLYILWEITGDGRVVYVDQQSRVHDSLLTGGRGGGPGESPIVTE
;
A
#
# COMPACT_ATOMS: atom_id res chain seq x y z
N MET A 1 56.04 -54.25 -28.18
CA MET A 1 56.92 -55.06 -27.30
C MET A 1 57.83 -54.09 -26.54
N THR A 2 57.78 -54.11 -25.20
CA THR A 2 58.63 -53.36 -24.22
C THR A 2 58.42 -51.83 -24.14
N ILE A 3 57.67 -51.24 -23.18
CA ILE A 3 57.74 -51.06 -21.69
C ILE A 3 58.67 -49.92 -21.21
N GLY A 4 58.12 -48.96 -20.43
CA GLY A 4 58.81 -48.07 -19.48
C GLY A 4 57.85 -47.00 -18.92
N ARG A 5 57.06 -47.24 -17.86
CA ARG A 5 57.30 -47.12 -16.39
C ARG A 5 57.60 -45.70 -15.85
N GLY A 6 56.63 -45.18 -15.09
CA GLY A 6 56.73 -44.04 -14.15
C GLY A 6 55.32 -43.43 -13.99
N GLY A 7 54.69 -43.23 -12.84
CA GLY A 7 55.04 -43.34 -11.43
C GLY A 7 53.90 -42.68 -10.64
N LYS A 8 53.09 -43.52 -9.97
CA LYS A 8 52.21 -43.31 -8.80
C LYS A 8 51.91 -41.89 -8.27
N SER A 9 50.62 -41.61 -8.01
CA SER A 9 50.13 -41.39 -6.62
C SER A 9 48.60 -41.43 -6.54
N THR A 10 48.09 -42.44 -5.84
CA THR A 10 46.70 -42.58 -5.39
C THR A 10 46.71 -42.40 -3.86
N PRO A 11 45.82 -41.62 -3.24
CA PRO A 11 45.69 -41.62 -1.79
C PRO A 11 44.86 -42.83 -1.29
N PRO A 12 45.19 -43.39 -0.09
CA PRO A 12 44.52 -44.57 0.48
C PRO A 12 43.32 -44.22 1.40
N PRO A 13 42.55 -45.24 1.86
CA PRO A 13 41.27 -45.07 2.56
C PRO A 13 41.36 -45.21 4.10
N GLY A 14 40.37 -44.67 4.84
CA GLY A 14 40.02 -45.19 6.18
C GLY A 14 39.45 -44.19 7.21
N PHE A 15 38.23 -44.49 7.69
CA PHE A 15 37.64 -44.29 9.04
C PHE A 15 37.44 -42.86 9.62
N THR A 16 36.21 -42.35 9.61
CA THR A 16 35.09 -42.48 10.59
C THR A 16 35.27 -41.70 11.90
N LEU A 17 34.40 -40.70 12.13
CA LEU A 17 33.71 -40.53 13.42
C LEU A 17 32.36 -39.85 13.21
N SER A 18 31.35 -40.58 13.65
CA SER A 18 29.97 -40.18 13.83
C SER A 18 29.87 -39.00 14.79
N ARG A 19 29.03 -38.00 14.46
CA ARG A 19 28.28 -37.23 15.45
C ARG A 19 26.96 -36.80 14.83
N SER A 20 25.93 -37.58 15.14
CA SER A 20 24.56 -37.11 15.14
C SER A 20 24.47 -35.92 16.10
N LEU A 21 24.02 -34.76 15.60
CA LEU A 21 23.39 -33.74 16.42
C LEU A 21 22.31 -33.04 15.59
N VAL A 22 21.08 -33.51 15.80
CA VAL A 22 19.92 -32.68 16.15
C VAL A 22 19.75 -31.38 15.34
N GLY A 23 18.76 -31.40 14.46
CA GLY A 23 17.72 -30.37 14.37
C GLY A 23 18.19 -28.92 14.37
N ARG A 24 18.31 -28.36 13.18
CA ARG A 24 17.80 -27.00 12.94
C ARG A 24 16.87 -27.05 11.75
N VAL A 25 15.59 -27.04 12.07
CA VAL A 25 14.56 -26.50 11.18
C VAL A 25 15.13 -25.19 10.68
N ALA A 26 15.37 -25.10 9.37
CA ALA A 26 15.61 -23.82 8.73
C ALA A 26 14.33 -23.01 8.98
N PHE A 27 14.38 -22.17 10.01
CA PHE A 27 13.40 -21.11 10.20
C PHE A 27 13.30 -20.42 8.85
N GLY A 28 12.08 -20.43 8.31
CA GLY A 28 11.78 -19.87 7.01
C GLY A 28 12.48 -18.54 6.89
N VAL A 29 13.14 -18.36 5.76
CA VAL A 29 13.38 -17.03 5.21
C VAL A 29 12.00 -16.38 5.19
N ILE A 30 11.65 -15.63 6.24
CA ILE A 30 10.69 -14.55 6.09
C ILE A 30 11.43 -13.64 5.14
N ALA A 31 11.22 -13.84 3.84
CA ALA A 31 11.59 -12.85 2.87
C ALA A 31 11.00 -11.57 3.43
N ALA A 32 11.86 -10.63 3.82
CA ALA A 32 11.44 -9.25 3.92
C ALA A 32 10.84 -8.97 2.55
N MET A 33 9.51 -9.08 2.43
CA MET A 33 8.81 -8.78 1.20
C MET A 33 9.16 -7.33 0.96
N ALA A 34 10.00 -7.09 -0.04
CA ALA A 34 10.41 -5.74 -0.39
C ALA A 34 9.12 -4.93 -0.55
N ASP A 35 8.98 -3.85 0.24
CA ASP A 35 7.86 -2.91 0.11
C ASP A 35 7.76 -2.57 -1.39
N LEU A 36 6.59 -2.85 -1.98
CA LEU A 36 6.39 -2.68 -3.41
C LEU A 36 6.74 -1.24 -3.80
N SER A 37 7.59 -1.06 -4.81
CA SER A 37 7.92 0.28 -5.28
C SER A 37 6.74 0.89 -6.05
N ALA A 38 6.65 2.22 -6.07
CA ALA A 38 5.66 2.94 -6.88
C ALA A 38 5.74 2.56 -8.37
N ALA A 39 6.95 2.37 -8.90
CA ALA A 39 7.16 1.96 -10.29
C ALA A 39 6.63 0.54 -10.56
N ASP A 40 6.84 -0.39 -9.62
CA ASP A 40 6.29 -1.75 -9.73
C ASP A 40 4.77 -1.75 -9.62
N ALA A 41 4.19 -0.91 -8.76
CA ALA A 41 2.75 -0.72 -8.66
C ALA A 41 2.16 -0.22 -9.99
N ILE A 42 2.77 0.81 -10.60
CA ILE A 42 2.36 1.33 -11.92
C ILE A 42 2.41 0.22 -12.97
N LYS A 43 3.51 -0.53 -13.04
CA LYS A 43 3.66 -1.62 -14.01
C LYS A 43 2.57 -2.68 -13.86
N ARG A 44 2.29 -3.10 -12.62
CA ARG A 44 1.26 -4.11 -12.32
C ARG A 44 -0.14 -3.59 -12.64
N ALA A 45 -0.45 -2.35 -12.27
CA ALA A 45 -1.71 -1.71 -12.62
C ALA A 45 -1.91 -1.59 -14.14
N GLY A 46 -0.85 -1.29 -14.89
CA GLY A 46 -0.90 -1.21 -16.35
C GLY A 46 -1.23 -2.55 -16.99
N VAL A 47 -0.65 -3.65 -16.49
CA VAL A 47 -0.98 -5.02 -16.94
C VAL A 47 -2.44 -5.34 -16.64
N GLU A 48 -2.91 -5.06 -15.43
CA GLU A 48 -4.29 -5.34 -15.00
C GLU A 48 -5.32 -4.57 -15.85
N LEU A 49 -5.04 -3.30 -16.13
CA LEU A 49 -5.94 -2.41 -16.87
C LEU A 49 -5.77 -2.52 -18.40
N GLY A 50 -4.79 -3.28 -18.89
CA GLY A 50 -4.44 -3.31 -20.31
C GLY A 50 -3.95 -1.97 -20.86
N VAL A 51 -3.33 -1.14 -20.02
CA VAL A 51 -2.82 0.19 -20.39
C VAL A 51 -1.37 0.08 -20.88
N GLU A 52 -1.06 0.76 -21.97
CA GLU A 52 0.29 0.78 -22.54
C GLU A 52 1.30 1.44 -21.60
N ALA A 53 2.53 0.92 -21.55
CA ALA A 53 3.58 1.40 -20.65
C ALA A 53 4.03 2.86 -20.90
N ALA A 54 3.70 3.43 -22.07
CA ALA A 54 4.01 4.82 -22.40
C ALA A 54 3.01 5.83 -21.83
N VAL A 55 1.88 5.37 -21.30
CA VAL A 55 0.86 6.24 -20.72
C VAL A 55 1.38 6.85 -19.41
N PRO A 56 1.34 8.20 -19.25
CA PRO A 56 1.72 8.85 -18.00
C PRO A 56 0.93 8.29 -16.82
N ALA A 57 1.62 7.98 -15.73
CA ALA A 57 1.01 7.43 -14.54
C ALA A 57 1.61 7.99 -13.26
N GLU A 58 0.79 8.07 -12.22
CA GLU A 58 1.18 8.44 -10.86
C GLU A 58 0.73 7.33 -9.90
N ALA A 59 1.48 7.11 -8.83
CA ALA A 59 1.11 6.20 -7.76
C ALA A 59 1.12 6.93 -6.42
N ILE A 60 -0.05 6.98 -5.77
CA ILE A 60 -0.26 7.61 -4.47
C ILE A 60 -0.28 6.52 -3.40
N ARG A 61 0.74 6.48 -2.55
CA ARG A 61 0.79 5.52 -1.43
C ARG A 61 -0.29 5.89 -0.41
N THR A 62 -1.25 4.99 -0.21
CA THR A 62 -2.41 5.19 0.65
C THR A 62 -2.37 4.22 1.83
N ARG A 63 -2.39 4.76 3.05
CA ARG A 63 -2.45 3.96 4.28
C ARG A 63 -3.89 3.54 4.58
N ARG A 64 -4.08 2.26 4.93
CA ARG A 64 -5.38 1.77 5.39
C ARG A 64 -5.53 2.03 6.89
N LEU A 65 -6.63 2.66 7.28
CA LEU A 65 -6.93 2.90 8.71
C LEU A 65 -7.80 1.79 9.32
N ASP A 66 -8.37 0.91 8.50
CA ASP A 66 -9.15 -0.26 8.92
C ASP A 66 -8.29 -1.48 9.25
N ARG A 67 -6.96 -1.38 9.08
CA ARG A 67 -5.98 -2.43 9.36
C ARG A 67 -4.79 -1.84 10.11
N ILE A 68 -4.18 -2.62 10.99
CA ILE A 68 -3.03 -2.18 11.81
C ILE A 68 -1.80 -1.96 10.92
N ASP A 69 -1.56 -2.90 10.02
CA ASP A 69 -0.52 -2.84 9.01
C ASP A 69 -1.17 -3.01 7.64
N GLY A 70 -0.67 -2.25 6.67
CA GLY A 70 -1.10 -2.37 5.28
C GLY A 70 -1.45 -1.04 4.62
N GLY A 71 -1.53 -1.12 3.31
CA GLY A 71 -1.74 0.02 2.44
C GLY A 71 -1.74 -0.44 1.00
N TYR A 72 -2.13 0.45 0.13
CA TYR A 72 -2.12 0.21 -1.30
C TYR A 72 -1.59 1.45 -2.01
N PHE A 73 -1.08 1.27 -3.22
CA PHE A 73 -0.93 2.36 -4.15
C PHE A 73 -2.25 2.57 -4.88
N LEU A 74 -2.78 3.80 -4.83
CA LEU A 74 -3.74 4.26 -5.83
C LEU A 74 -2.94 4.69 -7.05
N VAL A 75 -2.99 3.88 -8.11
CA VAL A 75 -2.36 4.19 -9.39
C VAL A 75 -3.37 4.89 -10.28
N VAL A 76 -2.96 6.00 -10.89
CA VAL A 76 -3.75 6.78 -11.82
C VAL A 76 -3.00 6.89 -13.14
N PHE A 77 -3.64 6.46 -14.23
CA PHE A 77 -3.17 6.65 -15.60
C PHE A 77 -3.85 7.86 -16.21
N ASN A 78 -3.07 8.73 -16.84
CA ASN A 78 -3.52 10.01 -17.37
C ASN A 78 -3.33 10.07 -18.90
N ASN A 79 -4.23 10.76 -19.58
CA ASN A 79 -3.99 11.16 -20.97
C ASN A 79 -2.96 12.30 -21.03
N SER A 80 -2.58 12.70 -22.25
CA SER A 80 -1.60 13.78 -22.48
C SER A 80 -2.03 15.14 -21.93
N GLY A 81 -3.32 15.34 -21.65
CA GLY A 81 -3.85 16.55 -21.01
C GLY A 81 -3.82 16.52 -19.48
N GLY A 82 -3.32 15.45 -18.87
CA GLY A 82 -3.27 15.28 -17.41
C GLY A 82 -4.59 14.81 -16.79
N ASN A 83 -5.58 14.40 -17.60
CA ASN A 83 -6.84 13.88 -17.10
C ASN A 83 -6.79 12.36 -16.96
N ALA A 84 -7.40 11.84 -15.91
CA ALA A 84 -7.35 10.42 -15.58
C ALA A 84 -8.23 9.59 -16.53
N ILE A 85 -7.65 8.53 -17.09
CA ILE A 85 -8.30 7.58 -18.01
C ILE A 85 -8.50 6.20 -17.38
N ALA A 86 -7.71 5.85 -16.37
CA ALA A 86 -7.88 4.60 -15.63
C ALA A 86 -7.25 4.69 -14.25
N VAL A 87 -7.77 3.92 -13.30
CA VAL A 87 -7.27 3.83 -11.93
C VAL A 87 -7.28 2.40 -11.42
N ALA A 88 -6.33 2.08 -10.55
CA ALA A 88 -6.25 0.79 -9.88
C ALA A 88 -5.68 0.93 -8.47
N THR A 89 -6.14 0.09 -7.54
CA THR A 89 -5.46 -0.11 -6.26
C THR A 89 -4.51 -1.30 -6.35
N ILE A 90 -3.25 -1.15 -5.91
CA ILE A 90 -2.29 -2.25 -5.82
C ILE A 90 -1.84 -2.40 -4.37
N GLU A 91 -2.12 -3.55 -3.75
CA GLU A 91 -1.76 -3.82 -2.35
C GLU A 91 -0.22 -3.80 -2.18
N VAL A 92 0.29 -3.08 -1.17
CA VAL A 92 1.74 -2.87 -0.98
C VAL A 92 2.47 -4.18 -0.65
N GLU A 93 1.82 -5.07 0.09
CA GLU A 93 2.44 -6.29 0.64
C GLU A 93 2.59 -7.40 -0.40
N SER A 94 1.55 -7.60 -1.21
CA SER A 94 1.49 -8.68 -2.21
C SER A 94 1.75 -8.19 -3.63
N GLY A 95 1.56 -6.89 -3.87
CA GLY A 95 1.43 -6.32 -5.21
C GLY A 95 0.24 -6.88 -5.98
N ALA A 96 -0.78 -7.42 -5.30
CA ALA A 96 -2.00 -7.88 -5.94
C ALA A 96 -2.86 -6.68 -6.35
N PRO A 97 -3.47 -6.70 -7.55
CA PRO A 97 -4.48 -5.71 -7.92
C PRO A 97 -5.74 -5.90 -7.07
N GLY A 98 -6.35 -4.78 -6.69
CA GLY A 98 -7.61 -4.71 -5.98
C GLY A 98 -8.72 -4.13 -6.86
N VAL A 99 -9.27 -3.00 -6.48
CA VAL A 99 -10.33 -2.31 -7.23
C VAL A 99 -9.74 -1.55 -8.41
N THR A 100 -10.40 -1.62 -9.56
CA THR A 100 -10.03 -0.92 -10.79
C THR A 100 -11.21 -0.16 -11.38
N ALA A 101 -10.93 0.88 -12.18
CA ALA A 101 -11.95 1.57 -12.96
C ALA A 101 -11.34 2.25 -14.19
N THR A 102 -12.09 2.25 -15.29
CA THR A 102 -11.83 3.13 -16.45
C THR A 102 -12.57 4.45 -16.25
N LEU A 103 -11.91 5.56 -16.58
CA LEU A 103 -12.42 6.90 -16.41
C LEU A 103 -12.58 7.61 -17.77
N PRO A 104 -13.46 8.62 -17.89
CA PRO A 104 -13.72 9.29 -19.16
C PRO A 104 -12.57 10.12 -19.74
N GLY A 105 -11.50 10.38 -18.98
CA GLY A 105 -10.40 11.24 -19.45
C GLY A 105 -10.73 12.73 -19.49
N THR A 106 -11.77 13.18 -18.78
CA THR A 106 -12.26 14.56 -18.82
C THR A 106 -11.83 15.42 -17.62
N ALA A 107 -11.28 14.82 -16.57
CA ALA A 107 -10.85 15.50 -15.36
C ALA A 107 -9.68 14.75 -14.69
N PRO A 108 -8.87 15.43 -13.85
CA PRO A 108 -7.86 14.78 -13.04
C PRO A 108 -8.47 13.89 -11.95
N PHE A 109 -7.69 12.93 -11.47
CA PHE A 109 -8.06 12.07 -10.35
C PHE A 109 -6.83 11.81 -9.48
N PRO A 110 -6.92 11.84 -8.13
CA PRO A 110 -8.05 12.34 -7.35
C PRO A 110 -8.34 13.84 -7.64
N PRO A 111 -9.61 14.29 -7.57
CA PRO A 111 -9.96 15.69 -7.85
C PRO A 111 -9.40 16.67 -6.82
N VAL A 112 -9.19 16.24 -5.58
CA VAL A 112 -8.54 17.04 -4.52
C VAL A 112 -7.10 16.59 -4.38
N SER A 113 -6.16 17.49 -4.66
CA SER A 113 -4.73 17.25 -4.44
C SER A 113 -4.35 17.38 -2.95
N ALA A 114 -3.19 16.84 -2.55
CA ALA A 114 -2.66 17.00 -1.20
C ALA A 114 -2.51 18.49 -0.80
N GLN A 115 -2.05 19.34 -1.72
CA GLN A 115 -1.92 20.77 -1.47
C GLN A 115 -3.29 21.43 -1.29
N THR A 116 -4.25 21.14 -2.16
CA THR A 116 -5.62 21.63 -2.02
C THR A 116 -6.25 21.19 -0.70
N ALA A 117 -5.96 19.98 -0.23
CA ALA A 117 -6.44 19.50 1.06
C ALA A 117 -5.81 20.26 2.23
N LEU A 118 -4.52 20.59 2.18
CA LEU A 118 -3.86 21.45 3.17
C LEU A 118 -4.51 22.84 3.23
N ASP A 119 -4.78 23.42 2.06
CA ASP A 119 -5.41 24.74 1.93
C ASP A 119 -6.84 24.72 2.51
N LEU A 120 -7.64 23.69 2.17
CA LEU A 120 -9.01 23.51 2.68
C LEU A 120 -9.07 23.29 4.19
N ALA A 121 -8.09 22.59 4.75
CA ALA A 121 -8.01 22.35 6.19
C ALA A 121 -7.59 23.61 6.99
N ALA A 122 -7.24 24.70 6.29
CA ALA A 122 -6.60 25.89 6.85
C ALA A 122 -5.40 25.51 7.72
N ALA A 123 -4.58 24.59 7.20
CA ALA A 123 -3.53 23.97 7.96
C ALA A 123 -2.36 24.95 8.17
N GLY A 124 -1.83 25.02 9.40
CA GLY A 124 -0.69 25.87 9.74
C GLY A 124 0.59 25.48 9.00
N ALA A 125 1.58 26.38 9.01
CA ALA A 125 2.89 26.12 8.43
C ALA A 125 3.55 24.90 9.12
N GLY A 126 3.76 23.82 8.37
CA GLY A 126 4.32 22.56 8.89
C GLY A 126 3.32 21.41 9.01
N ALA A 127 2.04 21.66 8.71
CA ALA A 127 1.08 20.57 8.56
C ALA A 127 1.47 19.63 7.41
N ARG A 128 1.09 18.35 7.54
CA ARG A 128 1.36 17.30 6.57
C ARG A 128 0.05 16.70 6.07
N ALA A 129 0.02 16.36 4.79
CA ALA A 129 -1.06 15.62 4.17
C ALA A 129 -0.58 14.20 3.84
N GLU A 130 -1.32 13.20 4.30
CA GLU A 130 -1.11 11.80 3.94
C GLU A 130 -2.37 11.23 3.30
N ALA A 131 -2.20 10.43 2.23
CA ALA A 131 -3.31 9.70 1.66
C ALA A 131 -3.69 8.53 2.59
N VAL A 132 -4.95 8.50 3.01
CA VAL A 132 -5.49 7.46 3.87
C VAL A 132 -6.82 6.95 3.35
N TRP A 133 -7.22 5.76 3.77
CA TRP A 133 -8.56 5.25 3.50
C TRP A 133 -9.04 4.28 4.56
N THR A 134 -10.34 4.33 4.84
CA THR A 134 -11.10 3.33 5.59
C THR A 134 -12.57 3.42 5.17
N PRO A 135 -13.32 2.31 5.14
CA PRO A 135 -14.75 2.35 4.91
C PRO A 135 -15.45 3.27 5.92
N CYS A 136 -16.00 4.39 5.44
CA CYS A 136 -16.68 5.37 6.28
C CYS A 136 -17.74 6.13 5.46
N ARG A 137 -18.48 7.03 6.09
CA ARG A 137 -19.51 7.84 5.41
C ARG A 137 -18.94 8.70 4.28
N ALA A 138 -17.69 9.16 4.39
CA ALA A 138 -17.05 9.99 3.37
C ALA A 138 -16.58 9.18 2.16
N SER A 139 -16.22 7.90 2.36
CA SER A 139 -15.77 7.02 1.28
C SER A 139 -16.03 5.55 1.58
N MET A 140 -16.76 4.88 0.68
CA MET A 140 -17.01 3.44 0.71
C MET A 140 -16.14 2.65 -0.28
N SER A 141 -15.36 3.34 -1.13
CA SER A 141 -14.51 2.71 -2.14
C SER A 141 -13.07 3.17 -1.98
N PRO A 142 -12.08 2.25 -2.02
CA PRO A 142 -10.66 2.59 -1.85
C PRO A 142 -10.10 3.44 -3.01
N LEU A 143 -10.83 3.59 -4.11
CA LEU A 143 -10.45 4.56 -5.15
C LEU A 143 -10.61 6.01 -4.68
N TYR A 144 -11.54 6.28 -3.75
CA TYR A 144 -11.78 7.61 -3.22
C TYR A 144 -11.06 7.77 -1.88
N ILE A 145 -9.75 8.04 -1.96
CA ILE A 145 -8.91 8.29 -0.78
C ILE A 145 -9.36 9.54 -0.03
N LEU A 146 -8.91 9.66 1.21
CA LEU A 146 -9.02 10.85 2.02
C LEU A 146 -7.63 11.41 2.25
N TRP A 147 -7.51 12.72 2.42
CA TRP A 147 -6.28 13.33 2.90
C TRP A 147 -6.37 13.52 4.40
N GLU A 148 -5.56 12.78 5.16
CA GLU A 148 -5.35 13.03 6.59
C GLU A 148 -4.39 14.21 6.72
N ILE A 149 -4.87 15.29 7.32
CA ILE A 149 -4.10 16.49 7.57
C ILE A 149 -3.74 16.52 9.05
N THR A 150 -2.44 16.44 9.33
CA THR A 150 -1.90 16.52 10.70
C THR A 150 -1.10 17.81 10.87
N GLY A 151 -1.48 18.64 11.83
CA GLY A 151 -0.80 19.90 12.16
C GLY A 151 -1.37 20.51 13.45
N ASP A 152 -0.59 21.31 14.18
CA ASP A 152 -1.03 22.04 15.39
C ASP A 152 -1.76 21.17 16.45
N GLY A 153 -1.38 19.90 16.56
CA GLY A 153 -1.99 18.95 17.50
C GLY A 153 -3.41 18.48 17.10
N ARG A 154 -3.89 18.83 15.91
CA ARG A 154 -5.16 18.36 15.33
C ARG A 154 -4.92 17.43 14.15
N VAL A 155 -5.88 16.52 13.98
CA VAL A 155 -6.01 15.68 12.79
C VAL A 155 -7.38 15.96 12.20
N VAL A 156 -7.43 16.28 10.91
CA VAL A 156 -8.67 16.40 10.14
C VAL A 156 -8.55 15.65 8.83
N TYR A 157 -9.68 15.33 8.22
CA TYR A 157 -9.73 14.57 6.97
C TYR A 157 -10.42 15.37 5.88
N VAL A 158 -9.83 15.41 4.69
CA VAL A 158 -10.44 16.06 3.52
C VAL A 158 -10.83 15.00 2.51
N ASP A 159 -12.10 15.00 2.10
CA ASP A 159 -12.60 14.08 1.08
C ASP A 159 -12.47 14.63 -0.35
N GLN A 160 -12.77 13.78 -1.33
CA GLN A 160 -12.69 14.12 -2.75
C GLN A 160 -13.82 15.06 -3.23
N GLN A 161 -14.72 15.47 -2.34
CA GLN A 161 -15.75 16.49 -2.58
C GLN A 161 -15.39 17.82 -1.89
N SER A 162 -14.13 17.98 -1.47
CA SER A 162 -13.61 19.16 -0.78
C SER A 162 -14.26 19.42 0.59
N ARG A 163 -14.82 18.39 1.24
CA ARG A 163 -15.38 18.53 2.59
C ARG A 163 -14.34 18.15 3.63
N VAL A 164 -14.29 18.92 4.71
CA VAL A 164 -13.43 18.69 5.87
C VAL A 164 -14.22 17.96 6.95
N HIS A 165 -13.63 16.92 7.54
CA HIS A 165 -14.21 16.08 8.58
C HIS A 165 -13.27 16.03 9.78
N ASP A 166 -13.78 16.27 10.98
CA ASP A 166 -13.00 16.14 12.22
C ASP A 166 -12.82 14.67 12.67
N SER A 167 -13.63 13.77 12.11
CA SER A 167 -13.56 12.33 12.41
C SER A 167 -14.13 11.50 11.28
N LEU A 168 -13.51 10.35 11.04
CA LEU A 168 -14.03 9.31 10.17
C LEU A 168 -14.90 8.37 11.00
N LEU A 169 -16.16 8.75 11.23
CA LEU A 169 -17.13 7.84 11.83
C LEU A 169 -17.23 6.61 10.93
N THR A 170 -16.58 5.53 11.36
CA THR A 170 -16.74 4.20 10.79
C THR A 170 -18.16 3.78 11.11
N GLY A 171 -18.89 3.24 10.14
CA GLY A 171 -20.24 2.74 10.34
C GLY A 171 -20.23 1.60 11.35
N GLY A 172 -20.29 1.94 12.64
CA GLY A 172 -20.49 1.00 13.72
C GLY A 172 -21.85 0.35 13.54
N ARG A 173 -21.84 -0.96 13.31
CA ARG A 173 -22.99 -1.80 13.63
C ARG A 173 -23.30 -1.53 15.11
N GLY A 174 -24.54 -1.11 15.39
CA GLY A 174 -24.95 -0.44 16.62
C GLY A 174 -24.36 -0.98 17.92
N GLY A 175 -23.76 -0.07 18.68
CA GLY A 175 -23.45 -0.21 20.09
C GLY A 175 -23.60 1.19 20.69
N GLY A 176 -24.82 1.57 21.04
CA GLY A 176 -25.09 2.86 21.68
C GLY A 176 -24.33 2.96 23.01
N PRO A 177 -23.91 4.16 23.43
CA PRO A 177 -23.39 4.37 24.76
C PRO A 177 -24.49 4.01 25.76
N GLY A 178 -24.10 3.20 26.75
CA GLY A 178 -24.93 2.87 27.90
C GLY A 178 -25.58 4.12 28.46
N GLU A 179 -26.90 4.08 28.49
CA GLU A 179 -27.79 4.91 29.26
C GLU A 179 -27.17 5.11 30.67
N SER A 180 -26.73 6.33 30.96
CA SER A 180 -26.47 6.72 32.35
C SER A 180 -27.84 6.89 33.02
N PRO A 181 -28.14 6.21 34.15
CA PRO A 181 -29.40 6.41 34.81
C PRO A 181 -29.51 7.86 35.28
N ILE A 182 -30.62 8.47 34.88
CA ILE A 182 -31.07 9.79 35.29
C ILE A 182 -31.15 9.80 36.82
N VAL A 183 -30.41 10.72 37.44
CA VAL A 183 -30.67 11.15 38.81
C VAL A 183 -31.90 12.06 38.75
N THR A 184 -32.93 11.73 39.50
CA THR A 184 -33.93 12.73 39.93
C THR A 184 -34.21 12.48 41.40
N GLU A 185 -34.17 13.57 42.16
CA GLU A 185 -34.33 13.69 43.60
C GLU A 185 -35.63 13.05 44.14
#